data_AF-W4RG35-F1
#
_entry.id   AF-W4RG35-F1
#
_cell.length_a   1.000
_cell.length_b   1.000
_cell.length_c   1.000
_cell.angle_alpha   90.00
_cell.angle_beta   90.00
_cell.angle_gamma   90.00
#
_symmetry.space_group_name_H-M   'P 1'
#
loop_
_entity.id
_entity.type
_entity.pdbx_description
1 polymer ?
#
loop_
_entity_poly.entity_id
_entity_poly.type
_entity_poly.pdbx_seq_one_letter_code
_entity_poly.pdbx_strand_id
1 'polypeptide(L)'
;MQEYFVDLHIHIGRTKSGRAVKITGAKSLTFSNIIRHARDYKGLNMIGVIDSHSPEVLDEMEDLLKAGELAEHPEGGLNYGGMSIILGSELEINDESTQGPIHVLCYLPTLQTMRAFSRWLENQMKNIHLSSQRVYISGRVLQRKVKELGGSSFPLMYLHPSKAYTERVLRVPSQKFLMQT
;
A
#
# COMPACT_ATOMS: atom_id res chain seq x y z
N MET A 1 22.14 17.14 -4.57
CA MET A 1 20.87 16.45 -4.28
C MET A 1 20.82 15.23 -5.17
N GLN A 2 20.57 14.03 -4.65
CA GLN A 2 20.42 12.83 -5.48
C GLN A 2 19.01 12.80 -6.06
N GLU A 3 18.88 12.40 -7.31
CA GLU A 3 17.58 12.22 -7.99
C GLU A 3 17.09 10.78 -7.79
N TYR A 4 15.80 10.63 -7.50
CA TYR A 4 15.16 9.33 -7.32
C TYR A 4 13.90 9.23 -8.18
N PHE A 5 13.73 8.11 -8.88
CA PHE A 5 12.55 7.76 -9.66
C PHE A 5 11.64 6.85 -8.85
N VAL A 6 10.39 7.26 -8.67
CA VAL A 6 9.48 6.65 -7.71
C VAL A 6 8.08 6.48 -8.30
N ASP A 7 7.46 5.33 -8.06
CA ASP A 7 6.02 5.07 -8.32
C ASP A 7 5.38 4.41 -7.08
N LEU A 8 4.61 5.19 -6.30
CA LEU A 8 4.07 4.75 -5.00
C LEU A 8 2.67 4.14 -5.06
N HIS A 9 2.09 4.00 -6.25
CA HIS A 9 0.70 3.59 -6.43
C HIS A 9 0.58 2.49 -7.48
N ILE A 10 1.24 1.37 -7.22
CA ILE A 10 1.19 0.19 -8.09
C ILE A 10 0.23 -0.85 -7.54
N HIS A 11 -0.69 -1.28 -8.41
CA HIS A 11 -1.62 -2.36 -8.14
C HIS A 11 -1.11 -3.73 -8.61
N ILE A 12 -1.54 -4.77 -7.91
CA ILE A 12 -1.37 -6.17 -8.31
C ILE A 12 -2.64 -6.64 -9.04
N GLY A 13 -2.47 -7.23 -10.22
CA GLY A 13 -3.56 -7.84 -10.96
C GLY A 13 -3.87 -9.25 -10.47
N ARG A 14 -2.83 -10.07 -10.27
CA ARG A 14 -2.95 -11.48 -9.87
C ARG A 14 -1.88 -11.90 -8.88
N THR A 15 -2.20 -12.87 -8.03
CA THR A 15 -1.23 -13.56 -7.19
C THR A 15 -0.41 -14.56 -8.02
N LYS A 16 0.69 -15.08 -7.49
CA LYS A 16 1.46 -16.17 -8.13
C LYS A 16 0.62 -17.42 -8.45
N SER A 17 -0.45 -17.69 -7.69
CA SER A 17 -1.35 -18.82 -7.91
C SER A 17 -2.42 -18.56 -8.98
N GLY A 18 -2.52 -17.31 -9.47
CA GLY A 18 -3.52 -16.87 -10.43
C GLY A 18 -4.80 -16.28 -9.82
N ARG A 19 -4.90 -16.18 -8.49
CA ARG A 19 -6.05 -15.52 -7.83
C ARG A 19 -6.14 -14.05 -8.23
N ALA A 20 -7.35 -13.55 -8.44
CA ALA A 20 -7.61 -12.12 -8.67
C ALA A 20 -7.21 -11.29 -7.44
N VAL A 21 -6.45 -10.21 -7.66
CA VAL A 21 -6.27 -9.14 -6.67
C VAL A 21 -7.05 -7.92 -7.14
N LYS A 22 -6.69 -7.36 -8.30
CA LYS A 22 -7.52 -6.39 -9.03
C LYS A 22 -8.22 -7.08 -10.19
N ILE A 23 -9.56 -7.13 -10.18
CA ILE A 23 -10.36 -7.87 -11.17
C ILE A 23 -10.06 -7.41 -12.60
N THR A 24 -9.96 -6.09 -12.81
CA THR A 24 -9.64 -5.45 -14.09
C THR A 24 -8.13 -5.40 -14.38
N GLY A 25 -7.29 -5.86 -13.46
CA GLY A 25 -5.84 -5.89 -13.62
C GLY A 25 -5.38 -6.98 -14.59
N ALA A 26 -4.32 -6.70 -15.34
CA ALA A 26 -3.72 -7.67 -16.24
C ALA A 26 -3.19 -8.90 -15.48
N LYS A 27 -3.30 -10.08 -16.10
CA LYS A 27 -2.88 -11.35 -15.48
C LYS A 27 -1.38 -11.42 -15.19
N SER A 28 -0.58 -10.68 -15.95
CA SER A 28 0.87 -10.60 -15.81
C SER A 28 1.33 -9.67 -14.68
N LEU A 29 0.46 -8.84 -14.11
CA LEU A 29 0.76 -7.96 -12.99
C LEU A 29 0.78 -8.75 -11.67
N THR A 30 1.73 -9.67 -11.54
CA THR A 30 2.07 -10.36 -10.29
C THR A 30 3.15 -9.58 -9.54
N PHE A 31 3.28 -9.81 -8.24
CA PHE A 31 4.26 -9.09 -7.42
C PHE A 31 5.69 -9.27 -7.96
N SER A 32 6.13 -10.51 -8.20
CA SER A 32 7.45 -10.80 -8.78
C SER A 32 7.68 -10.13 -10.14
N ASN A 33 6.66 -10.05 -11.01
CA ASN A 33 6.79 -9.37 -12.30
C ASN A 33 6.86 -7.85 -12.13
N ILE A 34 6.09 -7.29 -11.21
CA ILE A 34 6.09 -5.85 -10.91
C ILE A 34 7.47 -5.41 -10.43
N ILE A 35 8.05 -6.09 -9.42
CA ILE A 35 9.34 -5.67 -8.84
C ILE A 35 10.48 -5.81 -9.86
N ARG A 36 10.48 -6.88 -10.66
CA ARG A 36 11.44 -7.10 -11.74
C ARG A 36 11.31 -6.03 -12.82
N HIS A 37 10.09 -5.74 -13.26
CA HIS A 37 9.85 -4.74 -14.30
C HIS A 37 10.21 -3.33 -13.83
N ALA A 38 9.83 -2.97 -12.60
CA ALA A 38 10.13 -1.67 -12.01
C ALA A 38 11.64 -1.41 -11.89
N ARG A 39 12.42 -2.41 -11.46
CA ARG A 39 13.86 -2.28 -11.34
C ARG A 39 14.57 -2.39 -12.68
N ASP A 40 14.39 -3.50 -13.38
CA ASP A 40 15.28 -3.90 -14.48
C ASP A 40 14.95 -3.20 -15.80
N TYR A 41 13.70 -2.75 -15.98
CA TYR A 41 13.25 -2.11 -17.21
C TYR A 41 12.93 -0.63 -17.02
N LYS A 42 12.31 -0.25 -15.89
CA LYS A 42 12.00 1.16 -15.61
C LYS A 42 13.12 1.90 -14.86
N GLY A 43 14.04 1.19 -14.21
CA GLY A 43 15.12 1.81 -13.43
C GLY A 43 14.61 2.60 -12.21
N LEU A 44 13.48 2.22 -11.62
CA LEU A 44 12.93 2.89 -10.45
C LEU A 44 13.80 2.62 -9.21
N ASN A 45 13.96 3.64 -8.37
CA ASN A 45 14.68 3.51 -7.10
C ASN A 45 13.76 3.06 -5.97
N MET A 46 12.47 3.39 -6.06
CA MET A 46 11.49 3.03 -5.06
C MET A 46 10.10 2.83 -5.68
N ILE A 47 9.37 1.84 -5.17
CA ILE A 47 7.97 1.62 -5.53
C ILE A 47 7.08 1.45 -4.30
N GLY A 48 5.80 1.74 -4.45
CA GLY A 48 4.76 1.46 -3.47
C GLY A 48 3.74 0.49 -4.05
N VAL A 49 3.61 -0.68 -3.42
CA VAL A 49 2.66 -1.71 -3.84
C VAL A 49 1.45 -1.64 -2.93
N ILE A 50 0.33 -1.14 -3.45
CA ILE A 50 -0.84 -0.77 -2.65
C ILE A 50 -1.89 -1.89 -2.51
N ASP A 51 -1.49 -3.12 -2.81
CA ASP A 51 -2.30 -4.34 -2.61
C ASP A 51 -1.59 -5.35 -1.69
N SER A 52 -0.66 -4.86 -0.88
CA SER A 52 0.20 -5.69 -0.03
C SER A 52 -0.55 -6.33 1.13
N HIS A 53 -1.79 -5.92 1.45
CA HIS A 53 -2.61 -6.61 2.45
C HIS A 53 -3.10 -8.00 1.98
N SER A 54 -3.09 -8.29 0.67
CA SER A 54 -3.64 -9.54 0.16
C SER A 54 -2.82 -10.74 0.69
N PRO A 55 -3.45 -11.76 1.31
CA PRO A 55 -2.72 -12.83 1.98
C PRO A 55 -1.69 -13.56 1.10
N GLU A 56 -2.07 -13.91 -0.13
CA GLU A 56 -1.17 -14.62 -1.05
C GLU A 56 -0.04 -13.73 -1.60
N VAL A 57 -0.22 -12.41 -1.58
CA VAL A 57 0.86 -11.46 -1.92
C VAL A 57 1.88 -11.41 -0.77
N LEU A 58 1.41 -11.39 0.48
CA LEU A 58 2.27 -11.47 1.66
C LEU A 58 3.06 -12.77 1.68
N ASP A 59 2.42 -13.89 1.35
CA ASP A 59 3.08 -15.19 1.29
C ASP A 59 4.13 -15.25 0.17
N GLU A 60 3.87 -14.63 -0.99
CA GLU A 60 4.87 -14.46 -2.04
C GLU A 60 6.07 -13.62 -1.58
N MET A 61 5.85 -12.50 -0.89
CA MET A 61 6.92 -11.67 -0.31
C MET A 61 7.76 -12.46 0.70
N GLU A 62 7.11 -13.26 1.55
CA GLU A 62 7.79 -14.07 2.56
C GLU A 62 8.64 -15.19 1.93
N ASP A 63 8.15 -15.82 0.86
CA ASP A 63 8.92 -16.81 0.11
C ASP A 63 10.15 -16.18 -0.55
N LEU A 64 10.03 -14.97 -1.10
CA LEU A 64 11.14 -14.24 -1.71
C LEU A 64 12.17 -13.78 -0.67
N LEU A 65 11.75 -13.41 0.55
CA LEU A 65 12.65 -13.15 1.68
C LEU A 65 13.43 -14.41 2.06
N LYS A 66 12.74 -15.56 2.15
CA LYS A 66 13.40 -16.86 2.46
C LYS A 66 14.38 -17.30 1.38
N ALA A 67 14.09 -16.99 0.11
CA ALA A 67 14.97 -17.25 -1.02
C ALA A 67 16.17 -16.28 -1.09
N GLY A 68 16.17 -15.20 -0.31
CA GLY A 68 17.20 -14.16 -0.36
C GLY A 68 17.08 -13.22 -1.56
N GLU A 69 15.96 -13.25 -2.29
CA GLU A 69 15.67 -12.32 -3.38
C GLU A 69 15.21 -10.95 -2.87
N LEU A 70 14.57 -10.93 -1.70
CA LEU A 70 14.24 -9.72 -0.95
C LEU A 70 15.03 -9.65 0.34
N ALA A 71 15.22 -8.44 0.85
CA ALA A 71 15.68 -8.18 2.21
C ALA A 71 14.76 -7.16 2.89
N GLU A 72 14.55 -7.26 4.19
CA GLU A 72 13.94 -6.16 4.94
C GLU A 72 14.95 -5.01 5.11
N HIS A 73 14.49 -3.77 4.99
CA HIS A 73 15.32 -2.60 5.26
C HIS A 73 15.17 -2.17 6.73
N PRO A 74 16.25 -1.85 7.46
CA PRO A 74 16.17 -1.47 8.89
C PRO A 74 15.27 -0.27 9.17
N GLU A 75 15.15 0.65 8.22
CA GLU A 75 14.28 1.83 8.32
C GLU A 75 12.86 1.60 7.76
N GLY A 76 12.54 0.36 7.40
CA GLY A 76 11.25 -0.05 6.85
C GLY A 76 11.24 -0.19 5.32
N GLY A 77 10.30 -0.99 4.84
CA GLY A 77 10.19 -1.44 3.47
C GLY A 77 11.00 -2.70 3.19
N LEU A 78 10.91 -3.19 1.96
CA LEU A 78 11.71 -4.28 1.44
C LEU A 78 12.72 -3.74 0.41
N ASN A 79 13.82 -4.45 0.21
CA ASN A 79 14.81 -4.16 -0.80
C ASN A 79 14.84 -5.30 -1.83
N TYR A 80 14.75 -4.94 -3.11
CA TYR A 80 14.95 -5.83 -4.24
C TYR A 80 16.13 -5.33 -5.06
N GLY A 81 17.32 -5.88 -4.80
CA GLY A 81 18.55 -5.57 -5.51
C GLY A 81 18.85 -4.06 -5.63
N GLY A 82 18.65 -3.31 -4.54
CA GLY A 82 18.88 -1.88 -4.47
C GLY A 82 17.64 -1.00 -4.72
N MET A 83 16.53 -1.56 -5.21
CA MET A 83 15.25 -0.86 -5.29
C MET A 83 14.45 -1.04 -4.00
N SER A 84 13.92 0.04 -3.43
CA SER A 84 13.06 -0.01 -2.24
C SER A 84 11.60 -0.30 -2.58
N ILE A 85 10.91 -1.07 -1.75
CA ILE A 85 9.51 -1.45 -1.91
C ILE A 85 8.77 -1.09 -0.63
N ILE A 86 7.82 -0.16 -0.75
CA ILE A 86 6.95 0.28 0.35
C ILE A 86 5.65 -0.53 0.31
N LEU A 87 5.31 -1.11 1.46
CA LEU A 87 4.13 -1.96 1.61
C LEU A 87 2.90 -1.09 1.84
N GLY A 88 1.98 -1.09 0.88
CA GLY A 88 0.77 -0.29 0.91
C GLY A 88 -0.52 -1.11 0.79
N SER A 89 -1.61 -0.47 1.16
CA SER A 89 -2.99 -0.91 0.95
C SER A 89 -3.85 0.28 0.54
N GLU A 90 -4.53 0.18 -0.59
CA GLU A 90 -5.63 1.07 -0.93
C GLU A 90 -6.96 0.46 -0.45
N LEU A 91 -7.73 1.25 0.28
CA LEU A 91 -9.01 0.85 0.86
C LEU A 91 -10.06 1.92 0.54
N GLU A 92 -11.31 1.49 0.40
CA GLU A 92 -12.43 2.42 0.27
C GLU A 92 -13.10 2.61 1.65
N ILE A 93 -13.31 3.86 2.04
CA ILE A 93 -14.12 4.22 3.21
C ILE A 93 -15.35 4.97 2.71
N ASN A 94 -16.50 4.59 3.25
CA ASN A 94 -17.74 5.31 3.06
C ASN A 94 -18.47 5.30 4.40
N ASP A 95 -18.17 6.31 5.21
CA ASP A 95 -18.74 6.54 6.53
C ASP A 95 -19.53 7.86 6.56
N GLU A 96 -20.25 8.13 7.65
CA GLU A 96 -21.10 9.32 7.80
C GLU A 96 -20.33 10.66 7.71
N SER A 97 -19.03 10.65 7.97
CA SER A 97 -18.15 11.81 7.85
C SER A 97 -17.63 12.02 6.43
N THR A 98 -17.85 11.07 5.53
CA THR A 98 -17.51 11.15 4.11
C THR A 98 -18.72 11.58 3.27
N GLN A 99 -18.54 12.46 2.29
CA GLN A 99 -19.59 12.80 1.33
C GLN A 99 -19.59 11.80 0.16
N GLY A 100 -19.73 10.51 0.51
CA GLY A 100 -19.59 9.38 -0.41
C GLY A 100 -18.25 8.68 -0.31
N PRO A 101 -18.04 7.59 -1.07
CA PRO A 101 -16.85 6.75 -0.97
C PRO A 101 -15.57 7.52 -1.28
N ILE A 102 -14.56 7.34 -0.44
CA ILE A 102 -13.21 7.86 -0.64
C ILE A 102 -12.20 6.72 -0.59
N HIS A 103 -11.16 6.82 -1.41
CA HIS A 103 -10.02 5.91 -1.34
C HIS A 103 -8.99 6.45 -0.36
N VAL A 104 -8.42 5.56 0.45
CA VAL A 104 -7.39 5.87 1.44
C VAL A 104 -6.24 4.90 1.25
N LEU A 105 -5.03 5.45 1.13
CA LEU A 105 -3.78 4.71 1.12
C LEU A 105 -3.30 4.51 2.55
N CYS A 106 -2.88 3.30 2.88
CA CYS A 106 -2.26 2.94 4.16
C CYS A 106 -0.90 2.30 3.87
N TYR A 107 0.17 2.83 4.42
CA TYR A 107 1.51 2.27 4.30
C TYR A 107 2.02 1.78 5.64
N LEU A 108 2.61 0.58 5.66
CA LEU A 108 3.11 -0.08 6.86
C LEU A 108 4.63 -0.32 6.70
N PRO A 109 5.40 -0.19 7.79
CA PRO A 109 6.85 -0.17 7.71
C PRO A 109 7.48 -1.54 7.44
N THR A 110 6.85 -2.65 7.85
CA THR A 110 7.48 -3.98 7.75
C THR A 110 6.49 -5.03 7.25
N LEU A 111 7.00 -6.14 6.73
CA LEU A 111 6.13 -7.26 6.32
C LEU A 111 5.33 -7.79 7.50
N GLN A 112 5.95 -7.83 8.69
CA GLN A 112 5.29 -8.23 9.94
C GLN A 112 4.09 -7.33 10.26
N THR A 113 4.25 -6.01 10.21
CA THR A 113 3.17 -5.06 10.52
C THR A 113 2.08 -5.05 9.45
N MET A 114 2.45 -5.20 8.17
CA MET A 114 1.48 -5.39 7.09
C MET A 114 0.67 -6.70 7.25
N ARG A 115 1.31 -7.79 7.70
CA ARG A 115 0.61 -9.06 7.97
C ARG A 115 -0.33 -8.93 9.18
N ALA A 116 0.06 -8.22 10.22
CA ALA A 116 -0.83 -7.90 11.34
C ALA A 116 -2.02 -7.03 10.91
N PHE A 117 -1.77 -6.07 10.01
CA PHE A 117 -2.80 -5.22 9.42
C PHE A 117 -3.79 -6.03 8.57
N SER A 118 -3.28 -6.93 7.71
CA SER A 118 -4.08 -7.83 6.86
C SER A 118 -5.03 -8.70 7.69
N ARG A 119 -4.54 -9.36 8.75
CA ARG A 119 -5.40 -10.15 9.67
C ARG A 119 -6.47 -9.32 10.36
N TRP A 120 -6.15 -8.08 10.73
CA TRP A 120 -7.15 -7.20 11.31
C TRP A 120 -8.22 -6.79 10.27
N LEU A 121 -7.78 -6.48 9.04
CA LEU A 121 -8.66 -6.11 7.92
C LEU A 121 -9.64 -7.21 7.51
N GLU A 122 -9.29 -8.49 7.67
CA GLU A 122 -10.20 -9.62 7.39
C GLU A 122 -11.56 -9.48 8.08
N ASN A 123 -11.58 -8.86 9.26
CA ASN A 123 -12.81 -8.63 10.04
C ASN A 123 -13.50 -7.30 9.70
N GLN A 124 -12.89 -6.46 8.87
CA GLN A 124 -13.39 -5.13 8.51
C GLN A 124 -13.91 -5.05 7.07
N MET A 125 -13.74 -6.10 6.25
CA MET A 125 -14.18 -6.12 4.85
C MET A 125 -14.71 -7.49 4.44
N LYS A 126 -15.38 -7.56 3.29
CA LYS A 126 -15.98 -8.81 2.78
C LYS A 126 -14.97 -9.76 2.13
N ASN A 127 -13.90 -9.22 1.54
CA ASN A 127 -12.92 -10.03 0.81
C ASN A 127 -11.52 -9.41 0.89
N ILE A 128 -10.68 -9.99 1.74
CA ILE A 128 -9.30 -9.52 1.95
C ILE A 128 -8.38 -9.72 0.73
N HIS A 129 -8.75 -10.59 -0.21
CA HIS A 129 -7.91 -10.90 -1.36
C HIS A 129 -7.99 -9.84 -2.46
N LEU A 130 -9.06 -9.04 -2.48
CA LEU A 130 -9.29 -8.06 -3.52
C LEU A 130 -8.70 -6.69 -3.17
N SER A 131 -8.33 -5.97 -4.22
CA SER A 131 -7.83 -4.60 -4.20
C SER A 131 -8.96 -3.59 -3.91
N SER A 132 -8.61 -2.45 -3.30
CA SER A 132 -9.48 -1.27 -3.13
C SER A 132 -10.85 -1.56 -2.50
N GLN A 133 -10.93 -2.56 -1.62
CA GLN A 133 -12.22 -2.97 -1.06
C GLN A 133 -12.73 -1.98 -0.02
N ARG A 134 -14.06 -1.89 0.07
CA ARG A 134 -14.72 -1.15 1.14
C ARG A 134 -14.45 -1.80 2.49
N VAL A 135 -13.96 -1.00 3.43
CA VAL A 135 -13.92 -1.34 4.86
C VAL A 135 -15.14 -0.77 5.58
N TYR A 136 -15.71 -1.55 6.50
CA TYR A 136 -16.93 -1.21 7.25
C TYR A 136 -16.59 -0.60 8.62
N ILE A 137 -15.73 0.41 8.59
CA ILE A 137 -15.27 1.18 9.75
C ILE A 137 -15.15 2.64 9.39
N SER A 138 -15.06 3.51 10.40
CA SER A 138 -14.76 4.92 10.16
C SER A 138 -13.30 5.15 9.79
N GLY A 139 -13.03 6.24 9.06
CA GLY A 139 -11.67 6.66 8.72
C GLY A 139 -10.79 6.90 9.96
N ARG A 140 -11.37 7.35 11.07
CA ARG A 140 -10.66 7.53 12.34
C ARG A 140 -10.21 6.21 12.97
N VAL A 141 -11.02 5.17 12.86
CA VAL A 141 -10.64 3.82 13.34
C VAL A 141 -9.50 3.29 12.49
N LEU A 142 -9.57 3.43 11.16
CA LEU A 142 -8.50 3.03 10.26
C LEU A 142 -7.19 3.77 10.57
N GLN A 143 -7.21 5.10 10.66
CA GLN A 143 -6.03 5.91 10.97
C GLN A 143 -5.37 5.52 12.30
N ARG A 144 -6.19 5.28 13.35
CA ARG A 144 -5.66 4.80 14.64
C ARG A 144 -4.97 3.46 14.49
N LYS A 145 -5.60 2.51 13.78
CA LYS A 145 -5.03 1.19 13.58
C LYS A 145 -3.71 1.21 12.80
N VAL A 146 -3.64 2.00 11.74
CA VAL A 146 -2.42 2.16 10.95
C VAL A 146 -1.31 2.77 11.81
N LYS A 147 -1.63 3.80 12.60
CA LYS A 147 -0.68 4.43 13.53
C LYS A 147 -0.22 3.49 14.65
N GLU A 148 -1.11 2.67 15.21
CA GLU A 148 -0.78 1.64 16.21
C GLU A 148 0.26 0.64 15.68
N LEU A 149 0.23 0.36 14.36
CA LEU A 149 1.17 -0.52 13.68
C LEU A 149 2.41 0.21 13.13
N GLY A 150 2.63 1.47 13.52
CA GLY A 150 3.77 2.29 13.09
C GLY A 150 3.69 2.77 11.64
N GLY A 151 2.53 2.66 11.00
CA GLY A 151 2.30 3.09 9.63
C GLY A 151 1.78 4.52 9.51
N SER A 152 1.50 4.91 8.26
CA SER A 152 0.88 6.18 7.90
C SER A 152 -0.27 5.97 6.90
N SER A 153 -1.30 6.82 6.94
CA SER A 153 -2.44 6.72 6.03
C SER A 153 -2.85 8.09 5.49
N PHE A 154 -3.18 8.16 4.20
CA PHE A 154 -3.49 9.40 3.50
C PHE A 154 -4.69 9.20 2.54
N PRO A 155 -5.64 10.16 2.47
CA PRO A 155 -6.69 10.12 1.45
C PRO A 155 -6.09 10.26 0.04
N LEU A 156 -6.48 9.36 -0.87
CA LEU A 156 -5.97 9.35 -2.25
C LEU A 156 -6.44 10.55 -3.08
N MET A 157 -7.49 11.25 -2.64
CA MET A 157 -7.98 12.48 -3.29
C MET A 157 -6.91 13.60 -3.38
N TYR A 158 -5.75 13.44 -2.75
CA TYR A 158 -4.60 14.33 -2.92
C TYR A 158 -3.86 14.16 -4.26
N LEU A 159 -4.07 13.06 -4.99
CA LEU A 159 -3.35 12.72 -6.23
C LEU A 159 -4.19 12.91 -7.52
N HIS A 160 -5.47 13.29 -7.40
CA HIS A 160 -6.33 13.62 -8.53
C HIS A 160 -6.98 15.00 -8.32
N PRO A 161 -6.71 16.01 -9.16
CA PRO A 161 -7.36 17.32 -9.04
C PRO A 161 -8.79 17.20 -9.59
N SER A 162 -9.75 16.77 -8.76
CA SER A 162 -11.18 16.97 -9.03
C SER A 162 -11.72 18.11 -8.15
N LYS A 163 -12.51 18.98 -8.78
CA LYS A 163 -12.84 20.36 -8.36
C LYS A 163 -13.70 20.53 -7.08
N ALA A 164 -14.04 19.47 -6.33
CA ALA A 164 -15.18 19.54 -5.40
C ALA A 164 -14.84 19.50 -3.90
N TYR A 165 -13.58 19.38 -3.47
CA TYR A 165 -13.30 19.02 -2.07
C TYR A 165 -12.14 19.77 -1.41
N THR A 166 -11.90 21.03 -1.79
CA THR A 166 -10.77 21.82 -1.28
C THR A 166 -10.99 22.45 0.10
N GLU A 167 -12.19 22.43 0.70
CA GLU A 167 -12.47 23.37 1.81
C GLU A 167 -12.77 22.80 3.21
N ARG A 168 -12.97 21.50 3.45
CA ARG A 168 -13.51 21.07 4.78
C ARG A 168 -12.89 19.90 5.55
N VAL A 169 -11.76 19.33 5.14
CA VAL A 169 -11.11 18.23 5.92
C VAL A 169 -9.68 18.59 6.40
N LEU A 170 -9.22 19.83 6.22
CA LEU A 170 -7.90 20.26 6.68
C LEU A 170 -7.87 20.56 8.19
N ARG A 171 -7.86 19.51 9.00
CA ARG A 171 -7.11 19.47 10.27
C ARG A 171 -6.45 18.11 10.43
N VAL A 172 -5.43 17.86 9.61
CA VAL A 172 -4.36 16.92 9.96
C VAL A 172 -3.28 17.77 10.65
N PRO A 173 -2.84 17.46 11.89
CA PRO A 173 -1.71 18.15 12.49
C PRO A 173 -0.51 17.95 11.56
N SER A 174 0.20 19.03 11.24
CA SER A 174 1.41 19.00 10.43
C SER A 174 2.45 18.05 11.03
N GLN A 175 2.48 16.79 10.61
CA GLN A 175 3.65 15.95 10.77
C GLN A 175 4.66 16.44 9.74
N LYS A 176 5.54 17.35 10.19
CA LYS A 176 6.77 17.68 9.49
C LYS A 176 7.55 16.38 9.31
N PHE A 177 7.63 15.87 8.08
CA PHE A 177 8.71 14.99 7.68
C PHE A 177 10.01 15.80 7.80
N LEU A 178 10.73 15.64 8.90
CA LEU A 178 12.15 15.96 8.92
C LEU A 178 12.86 14.79 8.24
N MET A 179 13.10 14.92 6.94
CA MET A 179 14.29 14.30 6.35
C MET A 179 15.48 15.07 6.93
N GLN A 180 16.12 14.52 7.96
CA GLN A 180 17.44 14.99 8.37
C GLN A 180 18.44 14.41 7.38
N THR A 181 19.08 15.31 6.64
CA THR A 181 20.33 15.12 5.90
C THR A 181 21.50 14.88 6.84
#